data_AF-A0A8T4PS17-F1
#
_entry.id   AF-A0A8T4PS17-F1
#
_cell.length_a   1.000
_cell.length_b   1.000
_cell.length_c   1.000
_cell.angle_alpha   90.00
_cell.angle_beta   90.00
_cell.angle_gamma   90.00
#
_symmetry.space_group_name_H-M   'P 1'
#
loop_
_entity.id
_entity.type
_entity.pdbx_description
1 polymer ?
#
loop_
_entity_poly.entity_id
_entity_poly.type
_entity_poly.pdbx_seq_one_letter_code
_entity_poly.pdbx_strand_id
1 'polypeptide(L)'
;HGIYLNSAAFNNTIYDNNITTNNMTSSYGVYLENNVNNNTFFRNKITSLSAGIVVNGTGQTASQTTRFNTFTNDTIIPCSVGCAANYQDVILTANATDLTFTNVSFNKSRVALIPRSPDTPIEINNLTVRWFLSVNITNSTNNLGIANAQANINDSFANNLFNLTADASGATSVVEVTEYTQNGTVNFTTDLDTCTDVRSNVNITCFSPYNISVNITGYNPNSASIDVNRSKFVNISMTLTPDTTAPIVNTSFNVSSPVVNDVINFSGNITDGELHHVRH
;
A
#
# COMPACT_ATOMS: atom_id res chain seq x y z
N HIS A 1 20.19 18.90 -14.41
CA HIS A 1 19.71 17.53 -14.15
C HIS A 1 20.70 16.81 -13.25
N GLY A 2 20.25 15.91 -12.38
CA GLY A 2 21.15 15.05 -11.59
C GLY A 2 21.59 13.85 -12.41
N ILE A 3 20.62 13.14 -12.98
CA ILE A 3 20.81 12.12 -14.00
C ILE A 3 20.08 12.55 -15.27
N TYR A 4 20.75 12.36 -16.40
CA TYR A 4 20.20 12.67 -17.71
C TYR A 4 20.52 11.54 -18.68
N LEU A 5 19.48 10.83 -19.12
CA LEU A 5 19.57 9.86 -20.20
C LEU A 5 18.90 10.46 -21.43
N ASN A 6 19.60 10.44 -22.57
CA ASN A 6 19.13 11.05 -23.81
C ASN A 6 19.44 10.20 -25.03
N SER A 7 18.59 10.26 -26.05
CA SER A 7 18.80 9.75 -27.40
C SER A 7 19.20 8.28 -27.44
N ALA A 8 18.21 7.40 -27.33
CA ALA A 8 18.37 5.95 -27.44
C ALA A 8 19.25 5.34 -26.33
N ALA A 9 19.05 5.76 -25.08
CA ALA A 9 19.61 5.08 -23.91
C ALA A 9 18.72 3.89 -23.51
N PHE A 10 19.28 2.69 -23.50
CA PHE A 10 18.54 1.46 -23.19
C PHE A 10 19.28 0.52 -22.25
N ASN A 11 18.52 -0.25 -21.48
CA ASN A 11 19.01 -1.32 -20.61
C ASN A 11 20.05 -0.87 -19.57
N ASN A 12 19.97 0.38 -19.10
CA ASN A 12 20.82 0.87 -18.03
C ASN A 12 20.22 0.54 -16.67
N THR A 13 21.07 0.29 -15.68
CA THR A 13 20.69 0.15 -14.27
C THR A 13 21.36 1.25 -13.46
N ILE A 14 20.56 2.06 -12.78
CA ILE A 14 21.00 3.17 -11.95
C ILE A 14 20.50 2.92 -10.53
N TYR A 15 21.41 2.70 -9.58
CA TYR A 15 20.99 2.31 -8.24
C TYR A 15 21.87 2.82 -7.11
N ASP A 16 21.30 2.90 -5.90
CA ASP A 16 21.95 3.31 -4.65
C ASP A 16 22.65 4.70 -4.70
N ASN A 17 22.11 5.63 -5.49
CA ASN A 17 22.65 7.00 -5.60
C ASN A 17 21.92 8.01 -4.70
N ASN A 18 22.65 9.03 -4.26
CA ASN A 18 22.08 10.29 -3.77
C ASN A 18 22.15 11.35 -4.88
N ILE A 19 21.00 11.70 -5.46
CA ILE A 19 20.89 12.59 -6.62
C ILE A 19 20.35 13.93 -6.15
N THR A 20 21.16 15.00 -6.26
CA THR A 20 20.80 16.34 -5.78
C THR A 20 21.01 17.40 -6.86
N THR A 21 20.01 18.26 -7.10
CA THR A 21 20.13 19.42 -7.98
C THR A 21 19.71 20.73 -7.29
N ASN A 22 20.48 21.81 -7.48
CA ASN A 22 20.42 23.00 -6.61
C ASN A 22 19.97 24.31 -7.32
N ASN A 23 19.15 24.24 -8.38
CA ASN A 23 18.58 25.43 -9.04
C ASN A 23 17.06 25.30 -9.19
N MET A 24 16.31 26.39 -9.37
CA MET A 24 14.84 26.36 -9.55
C MET A 24 14.41 26.09 -11.00
N THR A 25 15.24 26.45 -11.97
CA THR A 25 14.89 26.33 -13.40
C THR A 25 15.45 25.03 -13.97
N SER A 26 14.59 24.21 -14.59
CA SER A 26 14.95 22.96 -15.28
C SER A 26 15.87 22.03 -14.46
N SER A 27 15.64 22.04 -13.15
CA SER A 27 16.43 21.32 -12.16
C SER A 27 15.72 20.03 -11.81
N TYR A 28 15.93 19.04 -12.68
CA TYR A 28 15.32 17.72 -12.52
C TYR A 28 16.29 16.76 -11.86
N GLY A 29 15.78 15.95 -10.93
CA GLY A 29 16.56 14.88 -10.31
C GLY A 29 16.98 13.86 -11.35
N VAL A 30 16.00 13.18 -11.96
CA VAL A 30 16.17 12.29 -13.11
C VAL A 30 15.45 12.87 -14.31
N TYR A 31 16.14 12.97 -15.45
CA TYR A 31 15.55 13.36 -16.73
C TYR A 31 15.79 12.29 -17.79
N LEU A 32 14.71 11.74 -18.34
CA LEU A 32 14.74 10.77 -19.44
C LEU A 32 14.17 11.44 -20.69
N GLU A 33 14.94 11.49 -21.77
CA GLU A 33 14.53 12.21 -22.97
C GLU A 33 14.84 11.43 -24.25
N ASN A 34 13.88 11.36 -25.17
CA ASN A 34 14.07 10.84 -26.53
C ASN A 34 14.51 9.37 -26.62
N ASN A 35 13.53 8.47 -26.80
CA ASN A 35 13.76 7.03 -27.01
C ASN A 35 14.55 6.35 -25.88
N VAL A 36 14.36 6.78 -24.64
CA VAL A 36 15.00 6.17 -23.47
C VAL A 36 14.14 5.02 -23.00
N ASN A 37 14.59 3.78 -23.18
CA ASN A 37 13.74 2.62 -23.03
C ASN A 37 14.35 1.51 -22.17
N ASN A 38 13.54 0.78 -21.42
CA ASN A 38 13.98 -0.40 -20.65
C ASN A 38 15.11 -0.08 -19.64
N ASN A 39 15.10 1.09 -19.01
CA ASN A 39 16.07 1.42 -17.96
C ASN A 39 15.46 1.16 -16.58
N THR A 40 16.30 0.77 -15.63
CA THR A 40 15.90 0.50 -14.25
C THR A 40 16.59 1.46 -13.30
N PHE A 41 15.79 2.13 -12.49
CA PHE A 41 16.19 2.95 -11.37
C PHE A 41 15.81 2.23 -10.08
N PHE A 42 16.74 2.13 -9.14
CA PHE A 42 16.53 1.35 -7.94
C PHE A 42 17.22 1.92 -6.69
N ARG A 43 16.47 2.14 -5.61
CA ARG A 43 17.01 2.64 -4.32
C ARG A 43 17.79 3.95 -4.42
N ASN A 44 17.44 4.82 -5.36
CA ASN A 44 18.01 6.16 -5.42
C ASN A 44 17.23 7.10 -4.49
N LYS A 45 17.95 8.06 -3.91
CA LYS A 45 17.38 9.17 -3.15
C LYS A 45 17.51 10.44 -3.99
N ILE A 46 16.37 11.04 -4.34
CA ILE A 46 16.27 12.12 -5.33
C ILE A 46 15.80 13.41 -4.64
N THR A 47 16.60 14.46 -4.73
CA THR A 47 16.27 15.81 -4.27
C THR A 47 16.47 16.79 -5.42
N SER A 48 15.44 17.58 -5.72
CA SER A 48 15.50 18.60 -6.76
C SER A 48 14.60 19.77 -6.40
N LEU A 49 14.79 20.92 -7.04
CA LEU A 49 13.94 22.10 -6.79
C LEU A 49 12.91 22.35 -7.90
N SER A 50 12.96 21.63 -9.02
CA SER A 50 11.97 21.77 -10.11
C SER A 50 11.13 20.53 -10.33
N ALA A 51 11.74 19.34 -10.46
CA ALA A 51 10.99 18.10 -10.48
C ALA A 51 11.82 16.86 -10.14
N GLY A 52 11.24 15.93 -9.39
CA GLY A 52 11.92 14.70 -8.97
C GLY A 52 12.34 13.85 -10.17
N ILE A 53 11.34 13.34 -10.90
CA ILE A 53 11.52 12.53 -12.11
C ILE A 53 10.76 13.20 -13.26
N VAL A 54 11.46 13.41 -14.38
CA VAL A 54 10.86 13.91 -15.61
C VAL A 54 11.11 12.89 -16.72
N VAL A 55 10.03 12.43 -17.34
CA VAL A 55 10.07 11.52 -18.48
C VAL A 55 9.47 12.22 -19.67
N ASN A 56 10.30 12.45 -20.67
CA ASN A 56 9.95 13.12 -21.90
C ASN A 56 10.17 12.15 -23.07
N GLY A 57 9.09 11.80 -23.77
CA GLY A 57 9.16 10.93 -24.93
C GLY A 57 9.50 11.65 -26.25
N THR A 58 9.79 12.96 -26.25
CA THR A 58 10.04 13.67 -27.51
C THR A 58 11.20 13.08 -28.29
N GLY A 59 10.93 12.70 -29.53
CA GLY A 59 11.60 13.31 -30.68
C GLY A 59 10.55 13.81 -31.68
N GLN A 60 10.97 14.47 -32.75
CA GLN A 60 10.17 15.40 -33.58
C GLN A 60 8.95 14.81 -34.31
N THR A 61 8.62 13.52 -34.13
CA THR A 61 7.50 12.83 -34.80
C THR A 61 6.67 12.02 -33.79
N ALA A 62 5.38 11.78 -34.11
CA ALA A 62 4.45 11.03 -33.26
C ALA A 62 4.86 9.55 -33.00
N SER A 63 5.94 9.06 -33.63
CA SER A 63 6.42 7.68 -33.51
C SER A 63 7.45 7.46 -32.41
N GLN A 64 7.99 8.53 -31.80
CA GLN A 64 9.01 8.41 -30.74
C GLN A 64 8.35 8.35 -29.37
N THR A 65 8.94 7.57 -28.49
CA THR A 65 8.38 7.20 -27.19
C THR A 65 9.51 6.91 -26.20
N THR A 66 9.36 7.34 -24.95
CA THR A 66 10.24 6.94 -23.84
C THR A 66 9.43 6.00 -22.96
N ARG A 67 9.79 4.72 -22.93
CA ARG A 67 8.92 3.67 -22.38
C ARG A 67 9.61 2.53 -21.66
N PHE A 68 8.84 1.78 -20.89
CA PHE A 68 9.33 0.61 -20.13
C PHE A 68 10.45 0.94 -19.13
N ASN A 69 10.52 2.19 -18.67
CA ASN A 69 11.43 2.55 -17.60
C ASN A 69 10.79 2.22 -16.25
N THR A 70 11.56 1.60 -15.38
CA THR A 70 11.10 1.16 -14.07
C THR A 70 11.83 1.90 -12.96
N PHE A 71 11.09 2.32 -11.94
CA PHE A 71 11.60 2.92 -10.71
C PHE A 71 11.18 2.01 -9.57
N THR A 72 12.12 1.62 -8.71
CA THR A 72 11.86 0.66 -7.65
C THR A 72 12.56 1.07 -6.35
N ASN A 73 11.83 1.14 -5.24
CA ASN A 73 12.38 1.55 -3.94
C ASN A 73 13.09 2.93 -3.97
N ASP A 74 12.88 3.75 -4.99
CA ASP A 74 13.41 5.10 -5.05
C ASP A 74 12.65 6.02 -4.09
N THR A 75 13.29 7.09 -3.64
CA THR A 75 12.68 8.08 -2.76
C THR A 75 12.87 9.47 -3.35
N ILE A 76 11.80 10.07 -3.83
CA ILE A 76 11.74 11.51 -4.10
C ILE A 76 11.50 12.21 -2.76
N ILE A 77 12.44 13.06 -2.37
CA ILE A 77 12.27 13.95 -1.24
C ILE A 77 11.57 15.20 -1.75
N PRO A 78 10.34 15.49 -1.28
CA PRO A 78 9.63 16.68 -1.71
C PRO A 78 10.45 17.93 -1.42
N CYS A 79 10.49 18.85 -2.39
CA CYS A 79 11.09 20.15 -2.16
C CYS A 79 10.31 20.92 -1.08
N SER A 80 11.04 21.51 -0.13
CA SER A 80 10.48 22.28 0.99
C SER A 80 10.96 23.74 1.04
N VAL A 81 12.10 24.07 0.43
CA VAL A 81 12.69 25.41 0.42
C VAL A 81 13.28 25.71 -0.96
N GLY A 82 13.02 26.92 -1.48
CA GLY A 82 13.57 27.36 -2.76
C GLY A 82 13.03 26.57 -3.96
N CYS A 83 11.79 26.09 -3.88
CA CYS A 83 11.17 25.29 -4.93
C CYS A 83 10.67 26.16 -6.08
N ALA A 84 10.69 25.61 -7.29
CA ALA A 84 9.93 26.16 -8.40
C ALA A 84 8.43 26.23 -8.00
N ALA A 85 7.75 27.28 -8.45
CA ALA A 85 6.33 27.50 -8.14
C ALA A 85 5.44 26.34 -8.60
N ASN A 86 5.85 25.64 -9.66
CA ASN A 86 5.17 24.50 -10.25
C ASN A 86 5.95 23.18 -10.01
N TYR A 87 6.62 23.05 -8.86
CA TYR A 87 7.35 21.83 -8.52
C TYR A 87 6.44 20.60 -8.57
N GLN A 88 6.91 19.53 -9.24
CA GLN A 88 6.21 18.25 -9.30
C GLN A 88 7.15 17.11 -8.94
N ASP A 89 6.63 16.05 -8.32
CA ASP A 89 7.45 14.88 -8.02
C ASP A 89 7.70 14.05 -9.28
N VAL A 90 6.67 13.91 -10.14
CA VAL A 90 6.77 13.20 -11.42
C VAL A 90 6.13 14.03 -12.53
N ILE A 91 6.84 14.21 -13.64
CA ILE A 91 6.32 14.83 -14.86
C ILE A 91 6.46 13.86 -16.02
N LEU A 92 5.37 13.62 -16.73
CA LEU A 92 5.34 12.88 -17.98
C LEU A 92 4.92 13.80 -19.13
N THR A 93 5.62 13.73 -20.25
CA THR A 93 5.29 14.49 -21.45
C THR A 93 5.71 13.77 -22.72
N ALA A 94 5.03 14.07 -23.83
CA ALA A 94 5.43 13.67 -25.17
C ALA A 94 5.58 12.17 -25.42
N ASN A 95 4.56 11.36 -25.14
CA ASN A 95 4.58 9.90 -25.31
C ASN A 95 5.52 9.17 -24.34
N ALA A 96 5.43 9.51 -23.05
CA ALA A 96 6.05 8.77 -21.96
C ALA A 96 5.11 7.65 -21.48
N THR A 97 5.32 6.42 -21.96
CA THR A 97 4.41 5.28 -21.71
C THR A 97 5.07 4.15 -20.94
N ASP A 98 4.24 3.26 -20.44
CA ASP A 98 4.62 1.98 -19.83
C ASP A 98 5.63 2.14 -18.69
N LEU A 99 5.45 3.20 -17.91
CA LEU A 99 6.28 3.50 -16.75
C LEU A 99 5.75 2.78 -15.53
N THR A 100 6.64 2.14 -14.78
CA THR A 100 6.26 1.43 -13.55
C THR A 100 7.04 1.97 -12.36
N PHE A 101 6.30 2.37 -11.34
CA PHE A 101 6.83 2.84 -10.06
C PHE A 101 6.44 1.83 -8.99
N THR A 102 7.40 1.02 -8.53
CA THR A 102 7.17 0.03 -7.48
C THR A 102 7.84 0.47 -6.20
N ASN A 103 7.06 0.71 -5.14
CA ASN A 103 7.56 1.16 -3.86
C ASN A 103 8.37 2.47 -3.91
N VAL A 104 7.97 3.42 -4.76
CA VAL A 104 8.68 4.70 -4.94
C VAL A 104 8.05 5.79 -4.11
N SER A 105 8.74 6.33 -3.12
CA SER A 105 8.26 7.43 -2.26
C SER A 105 8.14 8.76 -3.01
N PHE A 106 6.92 9.17 -3.35
CA PHE A 106 6.55 10.52 -3.84
C PHE A 106 5.18 10.95 -3.27
N ASN A 107 4.68 12.13 -3.65
CA ASN A 107 3.32 12.61 -3.42
C ASN A 107 2.51 12.47 -4.72
N LYS A 108 1.45 11.66 -4.69
CA LYS A 108 0.63 11.37 -5.88
C LYS A 108 -0.05 12.59 -6.49
N SER A 109 -0.41 13.59 -5.69
CA SER A 109 -1.01 14.83 -6.23
C SER A 109 -0.03 15.62 -7.08
N ARG A 110 1.28 15.34 -6.95
CA ARG A 110 2.37 16.01 -7.67
C ARG A 110 2.84 15.22 -8.89
N VAL A 111 1.96 14.40 -9.44
CA VAL A 111 2.12 13.81 -10.76
C VAL A 111 1.45 14.70 -11.79
N ALA A 112 2.22 15.16 -12.77
CA ALA A 112 1.71 15.96 -13.87
C ALA A 112 1.94 15.25 -15.21
N LEU A 113 0.85 15.07 -15.97
CA LEU A 113 0.91 14.63 -17.37
C LEU A 113 0.67 15.88 -18.22
N ILE A 114 1.72 16.37 -18.87
CA ILE A 114 1.71 17.68 -19.56
C ILE A 114 1.91 17.43 -21.06
N PRO A 115 1.02 17.92 -21.94
CA PRO A 115 1.23 17.81 -23.38
C PRO A 115 2.46 18.63 -23.83
N ARG A 116 3.24 18.16 -24.82
CA ARG A 116 4.42 18.92 -25.29
C ARG A 116 4.06 20.29 -25.86
N SER A 117 2.87 20.41 -26.45
CA SER A 117 2.32 21.67 -26.96
C SER A 117 0.79 21.64 -26.93
N PRO A 118 0.13 22.81 -26.87
CA PRO A 118 -1.33 22.91 -26.88
C PRO A 118 -1.98 22.32 -28.14
N ASP A 119 -1.25 22.31 -29.25
CA ASP A 119 -1.75 21.90 -30.57
C ASP A 119 -1.44 20.43 -30.91
N THR A 120 -0.83 19.66 -30.00
CA THR A 120 -0.53 18.25 -30.24
C THR A 120 -1.78 17.40 -29.93
N PRO A 121 -2.44 16.81 -30.94
CA PRO A 121 -3.83 16.37 -30.79
C PRO A 121 -4.00 15.14 -29.89
N ILE A 122 -2.99 14.26 -29.77
CA ILE A 122 -3.04 13.09 -28.87
C ILE A 122 -1.60 12.72 -28.47
N GLU A 123 -1.31 12.76 -27.17
CA GLU A 123 -0.12 12.13 -26.59
C GLU A 123 -0.57 11.02 -25.65
N ILE A 124 0.16 9.90 -25.72
CA ILE A 124 -0.12 8.75 -24.88
C ILE A 124 0.89 8.80 -23.74
N ASN A 125 0.48 9.28 -22.58
CA ASN A 125 1.30 9.22 -21.38
C ASN A 125 0.66 8.22 -20.43
N ASN A 126 1.42 7.32 -19.83
CA ASN A 126 0.88 6.46 -18.78
C ASN A 126 1.91 6.11 -17.71
N LEU A 127 1.40 5.79 -16.53
CA LEU A 127 2.17 5.19 -15.46
C LEU A 127 1.31 4.24 -14.64
N THR A 128 1.97 3.23 -14.06
CA THR A 128 1.41 2.33 -13.04
C THR A 128 2.19 2.50 -11.76
N VAL A 129 1.48 2.69 -10.64
CA VAL A 129 2.08 2.84 -9.31
C VAL A 129 1.67 1.69 -8.43
N ARG A 130 2.69 1.04 -7.85
CA ARG A 130 2.55 -0.13 -7.01
C ARG A 130 3.26 0.08 -5.69
N TRP A 131 2.71 -0.50 -4.64
CA TRP A 131 3.19 -0.38 -3.28
C TRP A 131 3.11 -1.71 -2.57
N PHE A 132 3.86 -1.87 -1.49
CA PHE A 132 3.77 -3.05 -0.66
C PHE A 132 2.78 -2.85 0.48
N LEU A 133 1.96 -3.85 0.72
CA LEU A 133 1.08 -3.93 1.87
C LEU A 133 1.47 -5.15 2.70
N SER A 134 1.62 -4.93 4.00
CA SER A 134 1.87 -5.97 4.99
C SER A 134 0.85 -5.84 6.13
N VAL A 135 0.38 -6.97 6.62
CA VAL A 135 -0.60 -7.03 7.71
C VAL A 135 0.00 -7.80 8.87
N ASN A 136 -0.20 -7.29 10.07
CA ASN A 136 0.12 -7.99 11.31
C ASN A 136 -1.14 -8.11 12.15
N ILE A 137 -1.41 -9.31 12.63
CA ILE A 137 -2.63 -9.64 13.35
C ILE A 137 -2.27 -9.98 14.79
N THR A 138 -2.69 -9.13 15.73
CA THR A 138 -2.33 -9.26 17.14
C THR A 138 -3.53 -9.39 18.05
N ASN A 139 -3.33 -9.96 19.22
CA ASN A 139 -4.31 -9.91 20.30
C ASN A 139 -4.27 -8.53 20.94
N SER A 140 -5.42 -7.85 21.03
CA SER A 140 -5.53 -6.49 21.56
C SER A 140 -5.10 -6.36 23.03
N THR A 141 -5.12 -7.45 23.80
CA THR A 141 -4.85 -7.44 25.24
C THR A 141 -3.36 -7.49 25.57
N ASN A 142 -2.58 -8.26 24.80
CA ASN A 142 -1.16 -8.52 25.09
C ASN A 142 -0.22 -8.27 23.91
N ASN A 143 -0.77 -7.82 22.77
CA ASN A 143 -0.07 -7.55 21.53
C ASN A 143 0.75 -8.74 20.97
N LEU A 144 0.44 -9.96 21.40
CA LEU A 144 1.03 -11.18 20.83
C LEU A 144 0.39 -11.47 19.47
N GLY A 145 1.19 -12.01 18.55
CA GLY A 145 0.73 -12.49 17.25
C GLY A 145 -0.31 -13.59 17.35
N ILE A 146 -1.31 -13.55 16.47
CA ILE A 146 -2.33 -14.60 16.37
C ILE A 146 -2.00 -15.49 15.17
N ALA A 147 -1.41 -16.65 15.46
CA ALA A 147 -1.04 -17.62 14.44
C ALA A 147 -2.25 -18.15 13.67
N ASN A 148 -2.07 -18.39 12.38
CA ASN A 148 -3.08 -18.91 11.45
C ASN A 148 -4.31 -18.01 11.22
N ALA A 149 -4.29 -16.77 11.71
CA ALA A 149 -5.36 -15.82 11.41
C ALA A 149 -5.37 -15.51 9.90
N GLN A 150 -6.57 -15.46 9.32
CA GLN A 150 -6.73 -15.22 7.89
C GLN A 150 -6.98 -13.73 7.65
N ALA A 151 -6.28 -13.15 6.69
CA ALA A 151 -6.51 -11.80 6.19
C ALA A 151 -6.92 -11.84 4.73
N ASN A 152 -8.08 -11.26 4.42
CA ASN A 152 -8.57 -11.09 3.05
C ASN A 152 -8.44 -9.62 2.66
N ILE A 153 -7.78 -9.35 1.52
CA ILE A 153 -7.56 -7.99 1.02
C ILE A 153 -8.36 -7.81 -0.26
N ASN A 154 -9.27 -6.85 -0.25
CA ASN A 154 -10.09 -6.49 -1.39
C ASN A 154 -9.80 -5.04 -1.82
N ASP A 155 -9.88 -4.76 -3.13
CA ASP A 155 -9.79 -3.39 -3.64
C ASP A 155 -11.10 -2.60 -3.46
N SER A 156 -11.09 -1.34 -3.89
CA SER A 156 -12.27 -0.46 -3.87
C SER A 156 -13.43 -0.91 -4.78
N PHE A 157 -13.19 -1.86 -5.68
CA PHE A 157 -14.21 -2.48 -6.54
C PHE A 157 -14.73 -3.80 -5.96
N ALA A 158 -14.36 -4.12 -4.72
CA ALA A 158 -14.68 -5.36 -4.03
C ALA A 158 -14.10 -6.64 -4.68
N ASN A 159 -13.09 -6.51 -5.54
CA ASN A 159 -12.35 -7.66 -6.03
C ASN A 159 -11.45 -8.21 -4.92
N ASN A 160 -11.52 -9.52 -4.67
CA ASN A 160 -10.58 -10.17 -3.77
C ASN A 160 -9.22 -10.30 -4.46
N LEU A 161 -8.20 -9.67 -3.88
CA LEU A 161 -6.84 -9.67 -4.43
C LEU A 161 -5.96 -10.73 -3.77
N PHE A 162 -6.05 -10.84 -2.44
CA PHE A 162 -5.19 -11.71 -1.65
C PHE A 162 -5.96 -12.37 -0.50
N ASN A 163 -5.60 -13.61 -0.22
CA ASN A 163 -5.99 -14.36 0.97
C ASN A 163 -4.70 -14.81 1.65
N LEU A 164 -4.42 -14.26 2.82
CA LEU A 164 -3.18 -14.43 3.55
C LEU A 164 -3.43 -15.17 4.86
N THR A 165 -2.41 -15.85 5.35
CA THR A 165 -2.43 -16.53 6.65
C THR A 165 -1.25 -16.00 7.48
N ALA A 166 -1.53 -15.61 8.72
CA ALA A 166 -0.53 -15.12 9.64
C ALA A 166 0.35 -16.26 10.18
N ASP A 167 1.64 -15.99 10.32
CA ASP A 167 2.59 -16.87 10.99
C ASP A 167 2.49 -16.78 12.53
N ALA A 168 3.38 -17.46 13.24
CA ALA A 168 3.40 -17.48 14.71
C ALA A 168 3.61 -16.09 15.36
N SER A 169 4.17 -15.13 14.63
CA SER A 169 4.35 -13.74 15.10
C SER A 169 3.14 -12.84 14.79
N GLY A 170 2.14 -13.34 14.06
CA GLY A 170 0.98 -12.58 13.60
C GLY A 170 1.19 -11.93 12.23
N ALA A 171 2.42 -11.98 11.68
CA ALA A 171 2.75 -11.36 10.42
C ALA A 171 2.23 -12.19 9.23
N THR A 172 1.71 -11.51 8.21
CA THR A 172 1.37 -12.11 6.92
C THR A 172 2.48 -11.86 5.89
N SER A 173 2.46 -12.62 4.79
CA SER A 173 3.31 -12.33 3.62
C SER A 173 3.08 -10.90 3.11
N VAL A 174 4.17 -10.23 2.74
CA VAL A 174 4.13 -8.92 2.06
C VAL A 174 3.56 -9.10 0.66
N VAL A 175 2.59 -8.27 0.27
CA VAL A 175 1.98 -8.30 -1.07
C VAL A 175 2.24 -7.00 -1.82
N GLU A 176 2.43 -7.08 -3.14
CA GLU A 176 2.45 -5.93 -4.03
C GLU A 176 1.01 -5.60 -4.46
N VAL A 177 0.58 -4.36 -4.24
CA VAL A 177 -0.74 -3.85 -4.62
C VAL A 177 -0.58 -2.70 -5.61
N THR A 178 -1.43 -2.65 -6.64
CA THR A 178 -1.42 -1.52 -7.59
C THR A 178 -2.34 -0.42 -7.06
N GLU A 179 -1.79 0.66 -6.53
CA GLU A 179 -2.59 1.73 -5.96
C GLU A 179 -3.40 2.48 -7.03
N TYR A 180 -2.76 2.83 -8.15
CA TYR A 180 -3.45 3.44 -9.29
C TYR A 180 -2.67 3.30 -10.60
N THR A 181 -3.41 3.45 -11.70
CA THR A 181 -2.89 3.64 -13.06
C THR A 181 -3.45 4.94 -13.60
N GLN A 182 -2.65 5.70 -14.33
CA GLN A 182 -3.05 6.96 -14.94
C GLN A 182 -2.67 6.98 -16.42
N ASN A 183 -3.60 7.42 -17.27
CA ASN A 183 -3.46 7.51 -18.71
C ASN A 183 -3.79 8.92 -19.20
N GLY A 184 -3.04 9.48 -20.14
CA GLY A 184 -3.32 10.79 -20.74
C GLY A 184 -3.33 11.97 -19.76
N THR A 185 -3.63 13.17 -20.26
CA THR A 185 -3.58 14.40 -19.46
C THR A 185 -4.70 14.42 -18.42
N VAL A 186 -4.35 14.15 -17.16
CA VAL A 186 -5.25 14.27 -16.01
C VAL A 186 -4.48 14.90 -14.85
N ASN A 187 -5.13 15.79 -14.12
CA ASN A 187 -4.57 16.39 -12.92
C ASN A 187 -5.36 15.91 -11.69
N PHE A 188 -4.64 15.71 -10.59
CA PHE A 188 -5.29 15.66 -9.28
C PHE A 188 -5.83 17.05 -8.94
N THR A 189 -7.02 17.12 -8.38
CA THR A 189 -7.73 18.39 -8.09
C THR A 189 -7.34 19.00 -6.75
N THR A 190 -6.76 18.21 -5.86
CA THR A 190 -6.29 18.64 -4.53
C THR A 190 -4.85 18.20 -4.33
N ASP A 191 -4.07 18.98 -3.56
CA ASP A 191 -2.71 18.64 -3.14
C ASP A 191 -2.68 17.57 -2.02
N LEU A 192 -3.57 16.59 -2.10
CA LEU A 192 -3.68 15.50 -1.15
C LEU A 192 -3.10 14.23 -1.74
N ASP A 193 -2.27 13.53 -0.97
CA ASP A 193 -1.67 12.26 -1.36
C ASP A 193 -2.67 11.09 -1.26
N THR A 194 -3.82 11.21 -1.93
CA THR A 194 -4.93 10.25 -1.92
C THR A 194 -5.56 10.13 -3.30
N CYS A 195 -6.17 8.98 -3.57
CA CYS A 195 -6.91 8.71 -4.79
C CYS A 195 -8.39 9.12 -4.72
N THR A 196 -8.84 9.74 -3.62
CA THR A 196 -10.27 9.97 -3.35
C THR A 196 -10.94 10.89 -4.37
N ASP A 197 -10.26 11.93 -4.86
CA ASP A 197 -10.88 12.96 -5.71
C ASP A 197 -10.82 12.63 -7.21
N VAL A 198 -10.11 11.56 -7.59
CA VAL A 198 -9.90 11.17 -9.00
C VAL A 198 -10.63 9.89 -9.40
N ARG A 199 -11.42 9.28 -8.49
CA ARG A 199 -12.07 7.97 -8.71
C ARG A 199 -13.09 7.94 -9.83
N SER A 200 -13.69 9.07 -10.17
CA SER A 200 -14.67 9.18 -11.26
C SER A 200 -14.03 9.48 -12.62
N ASN A 201 -12.71 9.61 -12.68
CA ASN A 201 -12.01 9.96 -13.91
C ASN A 201 -11.80 8.73 -14.79
N VAL A 202 -12.21 8.79 -16.06
CA VAL A 202 -12.08 7.66 -17.02
C VAL A 202 -10.64 7.27 -17.34
N ASN A 203 -9.71 8.19 -17.10
CA ASN A 203 -8.29 8.07 -17.41
C ASN A 203 -7.44 7.73 -16.18
N ILE A 204 -8.02 7.69 -14.98
CA ILE A 204 -7.36 7.23 -13.76
C ILE A 204 -8.14 6.04 -13.21
N THR A 205 -7.47 4.90 -13.07
CA THR A 205 -8.01 3.78 -12.30
C THR A 205 -7.36 3.77 -10.94
N CYS A 206 -8.16 3.93 -9.88
CA CYS A 206 -7.71 3.85 -8.50
C CYS A 206 -8.30 2.63 -7.80
N PHE A 207 -7.49 1.92 -7.03
CA PHE A 207 -7.88 0.70 -6.33
C PHE A 207 -8.06 0.90 -4.81
N SER A 208 -7.91 2.16 -4.38
CA SER A 208 -7.99 2.61 -2.99
C SER A 208 -9.42 3.05 -2.60
N PRO A 209 -9.87 2.79 -1.36
CA PRO A 209 -9.14 2.14 -0.29
C PRO A 209 -9.11 0.63 -0.46
N TYR A 210 -8.06 0.02 0.10
CA TYR A 210 -8.00 -1.42 0.29
C TYR A 210 -8.74 -1.78 1.58
N ASN A 211 -9.69 -2.71 1.46
CA ASN A 211 -10.46 -3.22 2.58
C ASN A 211 -9.88 -4.56 3.02
N ILE A 212 -9.40 -4.60 4.25
CA ILE A 212 -8.76 -5.76 4.87
C ILE A 212 -9.73 -6.31 5.91
N SER A 213 -10.14 -7.57 5.78
CA SER A 213 -10.88 -8.28 6.83
C SER A 213 -10.02 -9.38 7.43
N VAL A 214 -10.08 -9.53 8.75
CA VAL A 214 -9.34 -10.58 9.48
C VAL A 214 -10.28 -11.43 10.30
N ASN A 215 -10.07 -12.74 10.29
CA ASN A 215 -10.87 -13.69 11.04
C ASN A 215 -10.04 -14.91 11.50
N ILE A 216 -10.44 -15.46 12.65
CA ILE A 216 -10.00 -16.75 13.18
C ILE A 216 -10.95 -17.17 14.30
N THR A 217 -11.16 -18.47 14.49
CA THR A 217 -11.95 -19.01 15.61
C THR A 217 -11.35 -18.60 16.96
N GLY A 218 -12.21 -18.29 17.94
CA GLY A 218 -11.81 -17.82 19.28
C GLY A 218 -11.59 -16.31 19.39
N TYR A 219 -11.69 -15.57 18.29
CA TYR A 219 -11.53 -14.12 18.26
C TYR A 219 -12.67 -13.44 17.49
N ASN A 220 -13.04 -12.23 17.90
CA ASN A 220 -13.98 -11.41 17.16
C ASN A 220 -13.30 -10.93 15.87
N PRO A 221 -13.93 -11.12 14.69
CA PRO A 221 -13.42 -10.60 13.43
C PRO A 221 -13.18 -9.09 13.51
N ASN A 222 -12.16 -8.60 12.80
CA ASN A 222 -11.89 -7.18 12.70
C ASN A 222 -11.57 -6.80 11.24
N SER A 223 -11.56 -5.51 10.93
CA SER A 223 -11.28 -5.02 9.60
C SER A 223 -10.65 -3.64 9.61
N ALA A 224 -9.95 -3.30 8.55
CA ALA A 224 -9.41 -1.96 8.30
C ALA A 224 -9.67 -1.55 6.85
N SER A 225 -9.85 -0.25 6.63
CA SER A 225 -9.91 0.35 5.28
C SER A 225 -8.81 1.38 5.18
N ILE A 226 -7.90 1.22 4.22
CA ILE A 226 -6.68 2.03 4.13
C ILE A 226 -6.38 2.47 2.70
N ASP A 227 -5.87 3.70 2.56
CA ASP A 227 -5.23 4.13 1.33
C ASP A 227 -3.75 3.70 1.33
N VAL A 228 -3.28 3.02 0.28
CA VAL A 228 -1.88 2.56 0.15
C VAL A 228 -1.10 3.55 -0.73
N ASN A 229 -1.07 4.81 -0.30
CA ASN A 229 -0.33 5.88 -0.98
C ASN A 229 1.20 5.75 -0.89
N ARG A 230 1.67 4.92 0.04
CA ARG A 230 3.03 4.43 0.20
C ARG A 230 2.97 2.99 0.67
N SER A 231 4.09 2.28 0.65
CA SER A 231 4.15 0.96 1.28
C SER A 231 3.75 1.06 2.74
N LYS A 232 2.83 0.19 3.18
CA LYS A 232 2.23 0.24 4.51
C LYS A 232 2.36 -1.08 5.24
N PHE A 233 2.55 -0.93 6.54
CA PHE A 233 2.37 -1.96 7.53
C PHE A 233 1.12 -1.64 8.33
N VAL A 234 0.16 -2.57 8.35
CA VAL A 234 -1.12 -2.42 9.03
C VAL A 234 -1.17 -3.42 10.18
N ASN A 235 -1.29 -2.93 11.40
CA ASN A 235 -1.54 -3.77 12.55
C ASN A 235 -3.05 -3.82 12.83
N ILE A 236 -3.65 -5.01 12.74
CA ILE A 236 -5.06 -5.23 13.07
C ILE A 236 -5.13 -6.06 14.35
N SER A 237 -5.63 -5.47 15.42
CA SER A 237 -5.74 -6.15 16.71
C SER A 237 -7.13 -6.74 16.90
N MET A 238 -7.23 -7.99 17.33
CA MET A 238 -8.48 -8.72 17.57
C MET A 238 -8.67 -8.97 19.07
N THR A 239 -9.93 -8.97 19.51
CA THR A 239 -10.32 -9.33 20.88
C THR A 239 -10.78 -10.79 20.93
N LEU A 240 -10.56 -11.47 22.05
CA LEU A 240 -11.11 -12.82 22.26
C LEU A 240 -12.64 -12.78 22.24
N THR A 241 -13.27 -13.81 21.67
CA THR A 241 -14.71 -14.02 21.85
C THR A 241 -14.96 -14.38 23.32
N PRO A 242 -15.83 -13.65 24.04
CA PRO A 242 -16.14 -13.98 25.42
C PRO A 242 -16.69 -15.41 25.52
N ASP A 243 -16.21 -16.17 26.50
CA ASP A 243 -16.86 -17.43 26.84
C ASP A 243 -18.22 -17.14 27.48
N THR A 244 -19.29 -17.61 26.83
CA THR A 244 -20.66 -17.53 27.36
C THR A 244 -21.17 -18.87 27.86
N THR A 245 -20.30 -19.89 27.92
CA THR A 245 -20.67 -21.23 28.39
C THR A 245 -20.93 -21.16 29.89
N ALA A 246 -22.21 -21.24 30.27
CA ALA A 246 -22.55 -21.32 31.68
C ALA A 246 -22.01 -22.63 32.27
N PRO A 247 -21.43 -22.61 33.48
CA PRO A 247 -20.99 -23.84 34.14
C PRO A 247 -22.18 -24.77 34.33
N ILE A 248 -22.03 -26.03 33.89
CA ILE A 248 -23.07 -27.05 34.06
C ILE A 248 -22.87 -27.74 35.40
N VAL A 249 -23.85 -27.61 36.29
CA VAL A 249 -23.91 -28.39 37.53
C VAL A 249 -24.94 -29.50 37.34
N ASN A 250 -24.47 -30.74 37.18
CA ASN A 250 -25.36 -31.90 37.13
C ASN A 250 -25.62 -32.38 38.56
N THR A 251 -26.78 -32.06 39.13
CA THR A 251 -27.19 -32.56 40.46
C THR A 251 -28.41 -33.47 40.34
N SER A 252 -28.35 -34.64 40.98
CA SER A 252 -29.50 -35.50 41.21
C SER A 252 -29.67 -35.70 42.70
N PHE A 253 -30.83 -35.34 43.24
CA PHE A 253 -31.18 -35.64 44.63
C PHE A 253 -31.85 -37.01 44.68
N ASN A 254 -31.22 -37.98 45.33
CA ASN A 254 -31.89 -39.23 45.67
C ASN A 254 -32.48 -39.10 47.08
N VAL A 255 -33.71 -38.61 47.20
CA VAL A 255 -34.39 -38.42 48.49
C VAL A 255 -35.71 -39.14 48.51
N SER A 256 -35.70 -40.42 48.86
CA SER A 256 -36.94 -41.14 49.19
C SER A 256 -37.47 -40.79 50.58
N SER A 257 -36.69 -40.20 51.50
CA SER A 257 -37.13 -39.77 52.86
C SER A 257 -36.10 -38.85 53.59
N PRO A 258 -36.05 -37.54 53.34
CA PRO A 258 -35.16 -36.63 54.09
C PRO A 258 -35.72 -36.32 55.51
N VAL A 259 -34.84 -36.19 56.51
CA VAL A 259 -35.19 -35.88 57.92
C VAL A 259 -34.65 -34.51 58.38
N VAL A 260 -35.23 -33.98 59.45
CA VAL A 260 -34.78 -32.72 60.07
C VAL A 260 -33.33 -32.87 60.53
N ASN A 261 -32.47 -31.93 60.09
CA ASN A 261 -31.01 -31.88 60.29
C ASN A 261 -30.14 -32.69 59.30
N ASP A 262 -30.68 -33.15 58.16
CA ASP A 262 -29.84 -33.71 57.10
C ASP A 262 -28.89 -32.65 56.51
N VAL A 263 -27.61 -33.02 56.36
CA VAL A 263 -26.58 -32.21 55.70
C VAL A 263 -26.45 -32.65 54.26
N ILE A 264 -26.77 -31.75 53.33
CA ILE A 264 -26.60 -32.01 51.89
C ILE A 264 -25.19 -31.60 51.49
N ASN A 265 -24.34 -32.59 51.20
CA ASN A 265 -23.02 -32.35 50.64
C ASN A 265 -23.08 -32.29 49.12
N PHE A 266 -22.69 -31.15 48.56
CA PHE A 266 -22.51 -30.96 47.13
C PHE A 266 -21.05 -31.16 46.76
N SER A 267 -20.79 -32.01 45.78
CA SER A 267 -19.53 -32.01 45.02
C SER A 267 -19.91 -31.90 43.54
N GLY A 268 -19.30 -30.96 42.84
CA GLY A 268 -19.52 -30.74 41.41
C GLY A 268 -18.19 -30.75 40.69
N ASN A 269 -18.11 -31.44 39.56
CA ASN A 269 -16.99 -31.31 38.65
C ASN A 269 -17.28 -30.12 37.73
N ILE A 270 -16.75 -28.96 38.06
CA ILE A 270 -16.89 -27.76 37.23
C ILE A 270 -15.86 -27.89 36.11
N THR A 271 -16.31 -28.29 34.93
CA THR A 271 -15.49 -28.24 33.72
C THR A 271 -15.80 -26.93 33.01
N ASP A 272 -14.87 -25.98 33.03
CA ASP A 272 -14.80 -24.99 31.96
C ASP A 272 -14.09 -25.65 30.76
N GLY A 273 -14.37 -25.16 29.55
CA GLY A 273 -13.87 -25.78 28.32
C GLY A 273 -12.41 -25.50 28.01
N GLU A 274 -11.62 -24.93 28.92
CA GLU A 274 -10.31 -24.35 28.60
C GLU A 274 -9.17 -24.83 29.51
N LEU A 275 -8.04 -25.11 28.86
CA LEU A 275 -6.85 -25.72 29.43
C LEU A 275 -6.08 -24.68 30.26
N HIS A 276 -6.39 -24.57 31.55
CA HIS A 276 -5.58 -23.76 32.47
C HIS A 276 -4.17 -24.35 32.61
N HIS A 277 -3.18 -23.72 31.98
CA HIS A 277 -1.76 -23.95 32.27
C HIS A 277 -1.46 -23.41 33.68
N VAL A 278 -1.69 -24.24 34.70
CA VAL A 278 -1.28 -23.96 36.07
C VAL A 278 0.24 -24.15 36.13
N ARG A 279 0.99 -23.05 36.16
CA ARG A 279 2.41 -23.09 36.52
C ARG A 279 2.51 -23.35 38.03
N HIS A 280 3.05 -24.50 38.38
CA HIS A 280 3.58 -24.80 39.72
C HIS A 280 4.82 -23.96 40.02
#